data_AF-A0A142XS31-F1
#
_entry.id   AF-A0A142XS31-F1
#
_cell.length_a   1.000
_cell.length_b   1.000
_cell.length_c   1.000
_cell.angle_alpha   90.00
_cell.angle_beta   90.00
_cell.angle_gamma   90.00
#
_symmetry.space_group_name_H-M   'P 1'
#
loop_
_entity.id
_entity.type
_entity.pdbx_description
1 polymer ?
#
loop_
_entity_poly.entity_id
_entity_poly.type
_entity_poly.pdbx_seq_one_letter_code
_entity_poly.pdbx_strand_id
1 'polypeptide(L)'
;MATNLKPGTHPYVIGDALNDLVRDQGAWSQATFGADAERGPIGALKHLAKEAAEAEMAFIMNNCVGGDRGIIAEELADCFLLILDASRRAGFTPIELIRAAEQKMVTNKRRVWPKTVGDVPSEHVKEAA
;
A
#
# COMPACT_ATOMS: atom_id res chain seq x y z
N MET A 1 28.37 17.72 20.26
CA MET A 1 27.32 17.68 21.29
C MET A 1 26.38 16.55 20.94
N ALA A 2 26.44 15.46 21.70
CA ALA A 2 25.59 14.29 21.50
C ALA A 2 24.20 14.58 22.07
N THR A 3 23.16 14.49 21.23
CA THR A 3 21.78 14.54 21.72
C THR A 3 21.42 13.18 22.30
N ASN A 4 21.49 13.11 23.64
CA ASN A 4 20.85 12.08 24.45
C ASN A 4 19.33 12.08 24.17
N LEU A 5 18.85 11.12 23.39
CA LEU A 5 17.43 10.77 23.37
C LEU A 5 17.20 9.60 24.31
N LYS A 6 16.30 9.79 25.28
CA LYS A 6 15.85 8.75 26.22
C LYS A 6 15.10 7.65 25.45
N PRO A 7 15.15 6.38 25.87
CA PRO A 7 14.28 5.35 25.31
C PRO A 7 12.81 5.72 25.59
N GLY A 8 12.03 5.96 24.54
CA GLY A 8 10.61 6.37 24.61
C GLY A 8 10.27 7.75 24.03
N THR A 9 11.20 8.44 23.37
CA THR A 9 10.98 9.81 22.88
C THR A 9 10.53 9.86 21.42
N HIS A 10 9.33 10.42 21.23
CA HIS A 10 8.63 10.80 19.99
C HIS A 10 8.05 9.66 19.13
N PRO A 11 6.73 9.40 19.17
CA PRO A 11 6.11 8.70 18.07
C PRO A 11 6.25 9.61 16.84
N TYR A 12 6.80 9.11 15.74
CA TYR A 12 6.47 9.71 14.46
C TYR A 12 4.94 9.73 14.39
N VAL A 13 4.34 10.91 14.27
CA VAL A 13 2.93 10.99 13.91
C VAL A 13 2.83 10.24 12.59
N ILE A 14 1.98 9.22 12.49
CA ILE A 14 1.90 8.36 11.30
C ILE A 14 1.79 9.19 10.01
N GLY A 15 1.16 10.37 10.10
CA GLY A 15 1.11 11.34 9.01
C GLY A 15 2.49 11.85 8.56
N ASP A 16 3.40 12.18 9.47
CA ASP A 16 4.75 12.65 9.15
C ASP A 16 5.56 11.53 8.48
N ALA A 17 5.50 10.31 9.02
CA ALA A 17 6.16 9.15 8.42
C ALA A 17 5.66 8.85 7.00
N LEU A 18 4.34 8.95 6.77
CA LEU A 18 3.77 8.75 5.45
C LEU A 18 4.19 9.84 4.46
N ASN A 19 4.18 11.10 4.91
CA ASN A 19 4.61 12.22 4.08
C ASN A 19 6.09 12.13 3.70
N ASP A 20 6.95 11.74 4.66
CA ASP A 20 8.37 11.53 4.43
C ASP A 20 8.62 10.40 3.43
N LEU A 21 7.91 9.28 3.58
CA LEU A 21 8.00 8.14 2.67
C LEU A 21 7.61 8.52 1.23
N VAL A 22 6.48 9.20 1.04
CA VAL A 22 6.00 9.61 -0.29
C VAL A 22 6.94 10.60 -0.95
N ARG A 23 7.52 11.52 -0.16
CA ARG A 23 8.51 12.49 -0.67
C ARG A 23 9.78 11.79 -1.11
N ASP A 24 10.33 10.91 -0.26
CA ASP A 24 11.58 10.20 -0.53
C ASP A 24 11.44 9.28 -1.75
N GLN A 25 10.40 8.45 -1.75
CA GLN A 25 10.07 7.56 -2.87
C GLN A 25 9.85 8.36 -4.17
N GLY A 26 9.10 9.46 -4.11
CA GLY A 26 8.81 10.29 -5.28
C GLY A 26 10.06 10.97 -5.83
N ALA A 27 10.97 11.44 -4.96
CA ALA A 27 12.24 12.03 -5.37
C ALA A 27 13.13 11.00 -6.07
N TRP A 28 13.30 9.81 -5.46
CA TRP A 28 14.06 8.72 -6.05
C TRP A 28 13.45 8.26 -7.38
N SER A 29 12.14 7.99 -7.42
CA SER A 29 11.44 7.53 -8.63
C SER A 29 11.62 8.50 -9.79
N GLN A 30 11.46 9.81 -9.54
CA GLN A 30 11.63 10.81 -10.60
C GLN A 30 13.07 10.90 -11.08
N ALA A 31 14.05 10.81 -10.18
CA ALA A 31 15.46 10.85 -10.53
C ALA A 31 15.90 9.60 -11.33
N THR A 32 15.40 8.42 -10.98
CA THR A 32 15.80 7.16 -11.60
C THR A 32 15.10 6.89 -12.93
N PHE A 33 13.83 7.26 -13.03
CA PHE A 33 12.97 6.76 -14.11
C PHE A 33 12.31 7.85 -14.94
N GLY A 34 12.41 9.14 -14.57
CA GLY A 34 11.81 10.26 -15.32
C GLY A 34 10.61 10.89 -14.61
N ALA A 35 10.10 12.00 -15.15
CA ALA A 35 9.08 12.81 -14.48
C ALA A 35 7.72 12.10 -14.41
N ASP A 36 6.88 12.46 -13.42
CA ASP A 36 5.53 11.89 -13.27
C ASP A 36 4.65 12.15 -14.51
N ALA A 37 4.80 13.33 -15.12
CA ALA A 37 4.07 13.72 -16.32
C ALA A 37 4.36 12.80 -17.52
N GLU A 38 5.52 12.14 -17.54
CA GLU A 38 5.95 11.22 -18.60
C GLU A 38 5.49 9.79 -18.32
N ARG A 39 5.21 9.47 -17.06
CA ARG A 39 5.00 8.09 -16.57
C ARG A 39 3.74 7.96 -15.75
N GLY A 40 2.59 8.28 -16.35
CA GLY A 40 1.27 8.23 -15.71
C GLY A 40 0.98 6.95 -14.88
N PRO A 41 -0.10 6.94 -14.09
CA PRO A 41 -0.28 6.00 -12.96
C PRO A 41 -0.44 4.53 -13.36
N ILE A 42 -0.81 4.25 -14.61
CA ILE A 42 -1.14 2.89 -15.10
C ILE A 42 0.05 1.93 -14.96
N GLY A 43 1.27 2.40 -15.18
CA GLY A 43 2.47 1.56 -15.08
C GLY A 43 2.65 0.98 -13.68
N ALA A 44 2.50 1.82 -12.66
CA ALA A 44 2.59 1.42 -11.25
C ALA A 44 1.48 0.43 -10.85
N LEU A 45 0.26 0.61 -11.36
CA LEU A 45 -0.85 -0.33 -11.11
C LEU A 45 -0.63 -1.70 -11.78
N LYS A 46 -0.04 -1.73 -12.97
CA LYS A 46 0.33 -3.00 -13.62
C LYS A 46 1.44 -3.73 -12.86
N HIS A 47 2.36 -2.98 -12.26
CA HIS A 47 3.40 -3.54 -11.41
C HIS A 47 2.78 -4.05 -10.09
N LEU A 48 1.86 -3.30 -9.49
CA LEU A 48 1.16 -3.72 -8.27
C LEU A 48 0.46 -5.08 -8.42
N ALA A 49 -0.10 -5.37 -9.59
CA ALA A 49 -0.70 -6.67 -9.86
C ALA A 49 0.32 -7.84 -9.81
N LYS A 50 1.58 -7.59 -10.14
CA LYS A 50 2.67 -8.58 -10.02
C LYS A 50 3.10 -8.72 -8.57
N GLU A 51 3.38 -7.60 -7.89
CA GLU A 51 3.78 -7.62 -6.48
C GLU A 51 2.71 -8.22 -5.57
N ALA A 52 1.42 -8.04 -5.90
CA ALA A 52 0.34 -8.70 -5.17
C ALA A 52 0.41 -10.24 -5.28
N ALA A 53 0.84 -10.77 -6.42
CA ALA A 53 1.03 -12.20 -6.61
C ALA A 53 2.32 -12.70 -5.90
N GLU A 54 3.38 -11.89 -5.86
CA GLU A 54 4.61 -12.19 -5.10
C GLU A 54 4.32 -12.21 -3.59
N ALA A 55 3.55 -11.23 -3.09
CA ALA A 55 3.07 -11.21 -1.71
C ALA A 55 2.20 -12.44 -1.37
N GLU A 56 1.25 -12.81 -2.23
CA GLU A 56 0.45 -14.05 -2.06
C GLU A 56 1.35 -15.28 -1.95
N MET A 57 2.34 -15.41 -2.85
CA MET A 57 3.29 -16.51 -2.82
C MET A 57 4.16 -16.51 -1.56
N ALA A 58 4.58 -15.35 -1.07
CA ALA A 58 5.32 -15.24 0.18
C ALA A 58 4.49 -15.77 1.37
N PHE A 59 3.20 -15.48 1.44
CA PHE A 59 2.31 -16.06 2.46
C PHE A 59 2.19 -17.60 2.33
N ILE A 60 2.01 -18.10 1.11
CA ILE A 60 1.90 -19.54 0.85
C ILE A 60 3.19 -20.27 1.27
N MET A 61 4.35 -19.72 0.91
CA MET A 61 5.65 -20.32 1.21
C MET A 61 6.03 -20.20 2.68
N ASN A 62 5.64 -19.13 3.37
CA ASN A 62 5.94 -18.91 4.78
C ASN A 62 5.37 -20.04 5.69
N ASN A 63 4.20 -20.58 5.33
CA ASN A 63 3.60 -21.74 6.01
C ASN A 63 4.38 -23.07 5.83
N CYS A 64 5.34 -23.13 4.89
CA CYS A 64 6.08 -24.35 4.55
C CYS A 64 7.50 -24.43 5.16
N VAL A 65 8.13 -23.31 5.53
CA VAL A 65 9.59 -23.29 5.85
C VAL A 65 9.95 -22.65 7.20
N GLY A 66 9.01 -22.52 8.13
CA GLY A 66 9.27 -21.87 9.43
C GLY A 66 9.29 -20.34 9.36
N GLY A 67 8.52 -19.81 8.41
CA GLY A 67 8.01 -18.45 8.34
C GLY A 67 8.90 -17.27 8.71
N ASP A 68 9.55 -16.67 7.72
CA ASP A 68 10.19 -15.36 7.89
C ASP A 68 9.15 -14.24 7.69
N ARG A 69 8.81 -13.54 8.77
CA ARG A 69 7.91 -12.39 8.75
C ARG A 69 8.51 -11.19 8.00
N GLY A 70 9.84 -11.13 7.85
CA GLY A 70 10.54 -10.12 7.09
C GLY A 70 10.19 -10.19 5.61
N ILE A 71 10.26 -11.40 5.02
CA ILE A 71 9.91 -11.62 3.60
C ILE A 71 8.48 -11.14 3.31
N ILE A 72 7.50 -11.53 4.12
CA ILE A 72 6.11 -11.06 3.95
C ILE A 72 6.01 -9.53 4.05
N ALA A 73 6.74 -8.93 4.99
CA ALA A 73 6.70 -7.48 5.18
C ALA A 73 7.30 -6.72 3.98
N GLU A 74 8.33 -7.27 3.34
CA GLU A 74 8.95 -6.70 2.14
C GLU A 74 7.96 -6.70 0.96
N GLU A 75 7.33 -7.82 0.64
CA GLU A 75 6.37 -7.91 -0.47
C GLU A 75 5.13 -7.01 -0.27
N LEU A 76 4.66 -6.89 0.98
CA LEU A 76 3.59 -5.97 1.34
C LEU A 76 4.04 -4.50 1.22
N ALA A 77 5.31 -4.21 1.51
CA ALA A 77 5.88 -2.88 1.34
C ALA A 77 5.96 -2.49 -0.14
N ASP A 78 6.32 -3.42 -1.03
CA ASP A 78 6.31 -3.20 -2.48
C ASP A 78 4.91 -2.85 -2.99
N CYS A 79 3.89 -3.60 -2.54
CA CYS A 79 2.50 -3.27 -2.81
C CYS A 79 2.12 -1.85 -2.33
N PHE A 80 2.52 -1.50 -1.11
CA PHE A 80 2.20 -0.19 -0.52
C PHE A 80 2.87 0.96 -1.27
N LEU A 81 4.15 0.81 -1.59
CA LEU A 81 4.92 1.78 -2.38
C LEU A 81 4.29 2.00 -3.76
N LEU A 82 3.82 0.95 -4.43
CA LEU A 82 3.19 1.10 -5.75
C LEU A 82 1.82 1.78 -5.70
N ILE A 83 1.05 1.61 -4.62
CA ILE A 83 -0.19 2.37 -4.40
C ILE A 83 0.12 3.86 -4.22
N LEU A 84 1.13 4.20 -3.42
CA LEU A 84 1.54 5.57 -3.18
C LEU A 84 2.08 6.24 -4.46
N ASP A 85 2.89 5.52 -5.22
CA ASP A 85 3.45 5.99 -6.48
C ASP A 85 2.37 6.21 -7.55
N ALA A 86 1.44 5.27 -7.71
CA ALA A 86 0.29 5.44 -8.60
C ALA A 86 -0.57 6.65 -8.19
N SER A 87 -0.82 6.83 -6.90
CA SER A 87 -1.63 7.93 -6.37
C SER A 87 -0.96 9.28 -6.63
N ARG A 88 0.35 9.38 -6.34
CA ARG A 88 1.16 10.58 -6.57
C ARG A 88 1.17 10.98 -8.05
N ARG A 89 1.41 10.02 -8.96
CA ARG A 89 1.38 10.25 -10.42
C ARG A 89 0.01 10.63 -10.96
N ALA A 90 -1.06 10.23 -10.26
CA ALA A 90 -2.43 10.63 -10.56
C ALA A 90 -2.81 12.00 -9.95
N GLY A 91 -1.90 12.63 -9.21
CA GLY A 91 -2.11 13.94 -8.57
C GLY A 91 -2.82 13.90 -7.22
N PHE A 92 -2.94 12.72 -6.59
CA PHE A 92 -3.54 12.59 -5.27
C PHE A 92 -2.50 12.72 -4.16
N THR A 93 -2.81 13.52 -3.16
CA THR A 93 -2.07 13.58 -1.90
C THR A 93 -2.42 12.39 -1.00
N PRO A 94 -1.55 12.04 -0.03
CA PRO A 94 -1.84 10.95 0.92
C PRO A 94 -3.16 11.15 1.69
N ILE A 95 -3.48 12.40 2.06
CA ILE A 95 -4.72 12.70 2.78
C ILE A 95 -5.96 12.55 1.90
N GLU A 96 -5.87 12.84 0.60
CA GLU A 96 -6.97 12.60 -0.35
C GLU A 96 -7.21 11.10 -0.54
N LEU A 97 -6.14 10.31 -0.64
CA LEU A 97 -6.24 8.85 -0.72
C LEU A 97 -6.91 8.26 0.53
N ILE A 98 -6.51 8.73 1.73
CA ILE A 98 -7.14 8.30 3.00
C ILE A 98 -8.62 8.66 3.02
N ARG A 99 -8.99 9.90 2.68
CA ARG A 99 -10.40 10.34 2.64
C ARG A 99 -11.23 9.52 1.64
N ALA A 100 -10.65 9.21 0.48
CA ALA A 100 -11.29 8.34 -0.51
C ALA A 100 -11.50 6.92 0.05
N ALA A 101 -10.52 6.36 0.75
CA ALA A 101 -10.63 5.06 1.41
C ALA A 101 -11.70 5.06 2.51
N GLU A 102 -11.79 6.11 3.33
CA GLU A 102 -12.83 6.28 4.35
C GLU A 102 -14.23 6.30 3.75
N GLN A 103 -14.45 7.09 2.69
CA GLN A 103 -15.72 7.13 1.96
C GLN A 103 -16.05 5.79 1.32
N LYS A 104 -15.05 5.11 0.76
CA LYS A 104 -15.22 3.76 0.21
C LYS A 104 -15.63 2.77 1.30
N MET A 105 -15.07 2.89 2.50
CA MET A 105 -15.44 2.04 3.63
C MET A 105 -16.87 2.27 4.11
N VAL A 106 -17.39 3.50 4.07
CA VAL A 106 -18.82 3.77 4.32
C VAL A 106 -19.69 3.00 3.32
N THR A 107 -19.31 2.99 2.04
CA THR A 107 -20.01 2.22 1.00
C THR A 107 -19.89 0.72 1.24
N ASN A 108 -18.70 0.21 1.54
CA ASN A 108 -18.46 -1.22 1.78
C ASN A 108 -19.28 -1.73 2.97
N LYS A 109 -19.42 -0.95 4.05
CA LYS A 109 -20.23 -1.31 5.24
C LYS A 109 -21.73 -1.44 4.94
N ARG A 110 -22.23 -0.87 3.85
CA ARG A 110 -23.65 -0.93 3.44
C ARG A 110 -23.96 -2.11 2.50
N ARG A 111 -22.93 -2.81 2.01
CA ARG A 111 -23.10 -3.93 1.07
C ARG A 111 -23.36 -5.24 1.79
N VAL A 112 -23.95 -6.18 1.08
CA VAL A 112 -24.05 -7.58 1.51
C VAL A 112 -22.80 -8.33 1.07
N TRP A 113 -22.12 -8.93 2.04
CA TRP A 113 -20.91 -9.74 1.85
C TRP A 113 -21.18 -11.17 2.34
N PRO A 114 -21.29 -12.16 1.44
CA PRO A 114 -21.29 -13.56 1.83
C PRO A 114 -19.99 -13.87 2.58
N LYS A 115 -20.10 -14.67 3.65
CA LYS A 115 -18.90 -15.16 4.34
C LYS A 115 -18.14 -16.12 3.42
N THR A 116 -16.87 -15.85 3.20
CA THR A 116 -15.95 -16.79 2.55
C THR A 116 -15.16 -17.58 3.60
N VAL A 117 -14.66 -18.76 3.21
CA VAL A 117 -13.83 -19.64 4.05
C VAL A 117 -12.53 -19.91 3.31
N GLY A 118 -11.40 -19.85 4.03
CA GLY A 118 -10.06 -19.95 3.44
C GLY A 118 -9.64 -18.65 2.72
N ASP A 119 -8.54 -18.73 1.96
CA ASP A 119 -7.91 -17.57 1.30
C ASP A 119 -8.55 -17.24 -0.06
N VAL A 120 -9.88 -17.27 -0.13
CA VAL A 120 -10.62 -16.88 -1.34
C VAL A 120 -11.14 -15.45 -1.25
N PRO A 121 -11.17 -14.69 -2.36
CA PRO A 121 -11.66 -13.31 -2.36
C PRO A 121 -13.09 -13.20 -1.80
N SER A 122 -13.30 -12.29 -0.85
CA SER A 122 -14.65 -11.91 -0.41
C SER A 122 -15.24 -10.89 -1.38
N GLU A 123 -16.28 -11.29 -2.13
CA GLU A 123 -16.98 -10.40 -3.06
C GLU A 123 -18.35 -9.96 -2.53
N HIS A 124 -18.79 -8.76 -2.92
CA HIS A 124 -20.12 -8.26 -2.55
C HIS A 124 -21.16 -8.72 -3.58
N VAL A 125 -22.40 -8.91 -3.12
CA VAL A 125 -23.52 -9.16 -4.03
C VAL A 125 -23.80 -7.87 -4.81
N LYS A 126 -23.74 -7.94 -6.14
CA LYS A 126 -24.25 -6.88 -7.01
C LYS A 126 -25.74 -7.09 -7.18
N GLU A 127 -26.53 -6.03 -7.02
CA GLU A 127 -27.92 -6.07 -7.46
C GLU A 127 -27.91 -6.30 -8.97
N ALA A 128 -28.71 -7.26 -9.44
CA ALA A 128 -28.95 -7.43 -10.86
C ALA A 128 -29.60 -6.13 -11.36
N ALA A 129 -28.95 -5.48 -12.32
CA ALA A 129 -29.51 -4.31 -13.00
C ALA A 129 -30.74 -4.68 -13.83
#